data_AF-A0A4Y2HP88-F1
#
_entry.id   AF-A0A4Y2HP88-F1
#
_cell.length_a   1.000
_cell.length_b   1.000
_cell.length_c   1.000
_cell.angle_alpha   90.00
_cell.angle_beta   90.00
_cell.angle_gamma   90.00
#
_symmetry.space_group_name_H-M   'P 1'
#
loop_
_entity.id
_entity.type
_entity.pdbx_description
1 polymer ?
#
loop_
_entity_poly.entity_id
_entity_poly.type
_entity_poly.pdbx_seq_one_letter_code
_entity_poly.pdbx_strand_id
1 'polypeptide(L)'
;MVKGENLNEVVNLVTKTIISAADASIPKSGLSFPKNRKPWCNKYCTDTNCDQRRAWNVFQRLPTSANQIVFQRTKASHAGLGRKVNVNTGICVQY
;
A
#
# COMPACT_ATOMS: atom_id res chain seq x y z
N MET A 1 -64.51 0.45 -15.58
CA MET A 1 -63.33 1.32 -15.79
C MET A 1 -62.34 0.96 -14.70
N VAL A 2 -61.30 0.17 -15.04
CA VAL A 2 -60.24 -0.15 -14.07
C VAL A 2 -59.52 1.15 -13.78
N LYS A 3 -59.68 1.61 -12.54
CA LYS A 3 -59.03 2.82 -12.01
C LYS A 3 -57.55 2.56 -12.13
N GLY A 4 -56.85 3.31 -12.98
CA GLY A 4 -55.41 3.22 -13.13
C GLY A 4 -54.78 3.63 -11.81
N GLU A 5 -54.60 2.68 -10.90
CA GLU A 5 -53.78 2.86 -9.71
C GLU A 5 -52.43 3.36 -10.21
N ASN A 6 -52.10 4.57 -9.76
CA ASN A 6 -51.27 5.51 -10.47
C ASN A 6 -49.98 4.82 -10.94
N LEU A 7 -49.78 4.69 -12.25
CA LEU A 7 -48.59 4.09 -12.86
C LEU A 7 -47.30 4.60 -12.19
N ASN A 8 -47.32 5.87 -11.79
CA ASN A 8 -46.26 6.54 -11.06
C ASN A 8 -45.95 5.91 -9.68
N GLU A 9 -46.95 5.45 -8.93
CA GLU A 9 -46.77 4.73 -7.66
C GLU A 9 -46.08 3.39 -7.85
N VAL A 10 -46.49 2.63 -8.88
CA VAL A 10 -45.86 1.34 -9.21
C VAL A 10 -44.39 1.55 -9.62
N VAL A 11 -44.11 2.55 -10.45
CA VAL A 11 -42.74 2.90 -10.87
C VAL A 11 -41.89 3.30 -9.66
N ASN A 12 -42.45 4.10 -8.75
CA ASN A 12 -41.76 4.50 -7.52
C ASN A 12 -41.45 3.31 -6.60
N LEU A 13 -42.37 2.35 -6.50
CA LEU A 13 -42.20 1.14 -5.70
C LEU A 13 -41.06 0.26 -6.26
N VAL A 14 -41.06 0.03 -7.57
CA VAL A 14 -40.02 -0.76 -8.25
C VAL A 14 -38.66 -0.07 -8.09
N THR A 15 -38.60 1.24 -8.27
CA THR A 15 -37.36 2.01 -8.13
C THR A 15 -36.78 1.91 -6.71
N LYS A 16 -37.63 2.07 -5.68
CA LYS A 16 -37.21 1.92 -4.26
C LYS A 16 -36.70 0.52 -3.96
N THR A 17 -37.33 -0.50 -4.55
CA THR A 17 -36.94 -1.91 -4.37
C THR A 17 -35.56 -2.18 -4.96
N ILE A 18 -35.29 -1.67 -6.17
CA ILE A 18 -33.98 -1.81 -6.83
C ILE A 18 -32.88 -1.12 -6.01
N ILE A 19 -33.12 0.11 -5.54
CA ILE A 19 -32.15 0.84 -4.71
C ILE A 19 -31.87 0.10 -3.40
N SER A 20 -32.91 -0.41 -2.74
CA SER A 20 -32.75 -1.14 -1.48
C SER A 20 -31.99 -2.45 -1.67
N ALA A 21 -32.25 -3.17 -2.76
CA ALA A 21 -31.52 -4.39 -3.12
C ALA A 21 -30.05 -4.10 -3.48
N ALA A 22 -29.79 -3.00 -4.19
CA ALA A 22 -28.44 -2.55 -4.50
C ALA A 22 -27.66 -2.18 -3.22
N ASP A 23 -28.29 -1.44 -2.30
CA ASP A 23 -27.66 -1.04 -1.04
C ASP A 23 -27.38 -2.22 -0.11
N ALA A 24 -28.22 -3.27 -0.16
CA ALA A 24 -28.02 -4.50 0.61
C ALA A 24 -26.96 -5.43 -0.01
N SER A 25 -26.84 -5.45 -1.34
CA SER A 25 -25.90 -6.33 -2.06
C SER A 25 -24.51 -5.72 -2.22
N ILE A 26 -24.41 -4.40 -2.34
CA ILE A 26 -23.16 -3.66 -2.43
C ILE A 26 -22.91 -3.01 -1.07
N PRO A 27 -22.10 -3.62 -0.19
CA PRO A 27 -21.79 -2.98 1.08
C PRO A 27 -21.13 -1.63 0.77
N LYS A 28 -21.77 -0.54 1.20
CA LYS A 28 -21.18 0.82 1.25
C LYS A 28 -20.05 0.92 2.28
N SER A 29 -19.45 -0.22 2.64
CA SER A 29 -18.24 -0.29 3.44
C SER A 29 -17.24 0.60 2.75
N GLY A 30 -17.01 1.78 3.35
CA GLY A 30 -15.98 2.69 2.90
C GLY A 30 -14.73 1.87 2.69
N LEU A 31 -14.09 2.08 1.54
CA LEU A 31 -12.76 1.59 1.27
C LEU A 31 -11.79 2.25 2.27
N SER A 32 -11.90 1.91 3.55
CA SER A 32 -10.79 1.98 4.47
C SER A 32 -9.91 0.79 4.08
N PHE A 33 -9.24 0.94 2.93
CA PHE A 33 -7.97 0.26 2.76
C PHE A 33 -7.21 0.48 4.07
N PRO A 34 -6.62 -0.56 4.69
CA PRO A 34 -5.72 -0.36 5.79
C PRO A 34 -4.78 0.72 5.31
N LYS A 35 -4.83 1.89 5.96
CA LYS A 35 -4.13 3.10 5.51
C LYS A 35 -2.70 2.62 5.32
N ASN A 36 -2.26 2.39 4.08
CA ASN A 36 -0.93 1.86 3.81
C ASN A 36 -0.06 2.79 4.63
N ARG A 37 0.57 2.26 5.69
CA ARG A 37 1.33 3.09 6.63
C ARG A 37 2.29 3.81 5.72
N LYS A 38 2.03 5.10 5.46
CA LYS A 38 2.75 5.83 4.42
C LYS A 38 4.20 5.49 4.69
N PRO A 39 4.94 4.88 3.74
CA PRO A 39 6.35 4.64 3.96
C PRO A 39 6.87 6.03 4.26
N TRP A 40 7.18 6.26 5.53
CA TRP A 40 7.39 7.60 6.00
C TRP A 40 8.62 8.03 5.19
N CYS A 41 8.48 9.08 4.39
CA CYS A 41 9.65 9.69 3.79
C CYS A 41 10.34 10.46 4.93
N ASN A 42 10.89 9.72 5.90
CA ASN A 42 11.73 10.26 6.96
C ASN A 42 13.10 10.31 6.35
N LYS A 43 13.76 11.45 6.52
CA LYS A 43 15.16 11.68 6.16
C LYS A 43 16.03 10.48 6.53
N TYR A 44 15.79 9.88 7.71
CA TYR A 44 16.46 8.64 8.13
C TYR A 44 16.28 7.48 7.13
N CYS A 45 15.06 7.17 6.69
CA CYS A 45 14.84 6.09 5.72
C CYS A 45 15.50 6.37 4.36
N THR A 46 15.50 7.63 3.93
CA THR A 46 16.19 8.05 2.70
C THR A 46 17.70 7.88 2.83
N ASP A 47 18.30 8.35 3.92
CA ASP A 47 19.75 8.26 4.18
C ASP A 47 20.20 6.80 4.26
N THR A 48 19.44 5.96 4.97
CA THR A 48 19.75 4.52 5.08
C THR A 48 19.61 3.77 3.75
N ASN A 49 18.65 4.14 2.90
CA ASN A 49 18.54 3.60 1.54
C ASN A 49 19.74 4.02 0.69
N CYS A 50 20.14 5.29 0.76
CA CYS A 50 21.29 5.83 0.06
C CYS A 50 22.58 5.09 0.45
N ASP A 51 22.80 4.85 1.74
CA ASP A 51 23.98 4.12 2.22
C ASP A 51 24.00 2.66 1.75
N GLN A 52 22.85 1.98 1.83
CA GLN A 52 22.74 0.61 1.32
C GLN A 52 22.94 0.53 -0.19
N ARG A 53 22.38 1.46 -0.97
CA ARG A 53 22.59 1.55 -2.41
C ARG A 53 24.04 1.85 -2.77
N ARG A 54 24.70 2.74 -2.02
CA ARG A 54 26.11 3.05 -2.23
C ARG A 54 26.98 1.82 -2.00
N ALA A 55 26.79 1.10 -0.90
CA ALA A 55 27.51 -0.14 -0.61
C ALA A 55 27.20 -1.25 -1.64
N TRP A 56 25.95 -1.37 -2.07
CA TRP A 56 25.53 -2.30 -3.12
C TRP A 56 26.21 -2.01 -4.46
N ASN A 57 26.24 -0.75 -4.88
CA ASN A 57 26.87 -0.33 -6.13
C ASN A 57 28.39 -0.58 -6.12
N VAL A 58 29.06 -0.36 -4.98
CA VAL A 58 30.48 -0.70 -4.82
C VAL A 58 30.70 -2.21 -4.95
N PHE A 59 29.86 -3.01 -4.29
CA PHE A 59 29.94 -4.47 -4.37
C PHE A 59 29.66 -5.02 -5.78
N GLN A 60 28.68 -4.47 -6.51
CA GLN A 60 28.41 -4.89 -7.89
C GLN A 60 29.57 -4.60 -8.84
N ARG A 61 30.26 -3.46 -8.66
CA ARG A 61 31.43 -3.11 -9.48
C ARG A 61 32.65 -3.95 -9.12
N LEU A 62 32.83 -4.23 -7.83
CA LEU A 62 33.98 -4.95 -7.28
C LEU A 62 33.51 -5.96 -6.23
N PRO A 63 33.18 -7.21 -6.65
CA PRO A 63 32.64 -8.23 -5.77
C PRO A 63 33.74 -8.89 -4.93
N THR A 64 34.32 -8.11 -4.01
CA THR A 64 35.33 -8.57 -3.05
C THR A 64 34.66 -8.92 -1.71
N SER A 65 35.23 -9.87 -0.96
CA SER A 65 34.75 -10.27 0.37
C SER A 65 34.65 -9.08 1.35
N ALA A 66 35.61 -8.16 1.31
CA ALA A 66 35.56 -6.92 2.11
C ALA A 66 34.33 -6.05 1.77
N ASN A 67 34.01 -5.89 0.49
CA ASN A 67 32.85 -5.12 0.04
C ASN A 67 31.54 -5.81 0.40
N GLN A 68 31.51 -7.14 0.35
CA GLN A 68 30.36 -7.93 0.81
C GLN A 68 30.12 -7.74 2.31
N ILE A 69 31.18 -7.73 3.14
CA ILE A 69 31.09 -7.49 4.59
C ILE A 69 30.55 -6.07 4.85
N VAL A 70 31.06 -5.06 4.15
CA VAL A 70 30.57 -3.67 4.28
C VAL A 70 29.09 -3.58 3.91
N PHE A 71 28.68 -4.18 2.79
CA PHE A 71 27.27 -4.21 2.40
C PHE A 71 26.39 -4.91 3.45
N GLN A 72 26.79 -6.08 3.94
CA GLN A 72 26.02 -6.80 4.96
C GLN A 72 25.94 -6.04 6.28
N ARG A 73 27.02 -5.37 6.70
CA ARG A 73 27.01 -4.48 7.87
C ARG A 73 26.03 -3.34 7.71
N THR A 74 26.07 -2.63 6.57
CA THR A 74 25.09 -1.58 6.28
C THR A 74 23.66 -2.12 6.22
N LYS A 75 23.44 -3.36 5.76
CA LYS A 75 22.10 -3.96 5.77
C LYS A 75 21.62 -4.31 7.19
N ALA A 76 22.51 -4.84 8.03
CA ALA A 76 22.22 -5.26 9.40
C ALA A 76 21.97 -4.09 10.35
N SER A 77 22.77 -3.00 10.27
CA SER A 77 22.59 -1.80 11.11
C SER A 77 21.20 -1.19 11.01
N HIS A 78 20.52 -1.38 9.87
CA HIS A 78 19.18 -0.82 9.63
C HIS A 78 18.04 -1.81 9.93
N ALA A 79 18.32 -3.12 9.87
CA ALA A 79 17.34 -4.15 10.23
C ALA A 79 16.97 -4.14 11.73
N GLY A 80 17.88 -3.68 12.59
CA GLY A 80 17.64 -3.57 14.05
C GLY A 80 16.51 -2.62 14.45
N LEU A 81 16.05 -1.75 13.55
CA LEU A 81 14.93 -0.82 13.77
C LEU A 81 13.58 -1.35 13.27
N GLY A 82 13.49 -2.65 12.95
CA GLY A 82 12.29 -3.26 12.35
C GLY A 82 12.03 -2.77 10.92
N ARG A 83 13.02 -2.17 10.26
CA ARG A 83 12.91 -1.56 8.93
C ARG A 83 13.67 -2.39 7.91
N LYS A 84 12.99 -2.85 6.86
CA LYS A 84 13.66 -3.38 5.66
C LYS A 84 13.59 -2.34 4.55
N VAL A 85 14.71 -2.17 3.87
CA VAL A 85 14.85 -1.26 2.76
C VAL A 85 15.14 -2.07 1.50
N ASN A 86 14.36 -1.85 0.45
CA ASN A 86 14.60 -2.45 -0.85
C ASN A 86 15.57 -1.56 -1.63
N VAL A 87 16.78 -2.07 -1.89
CA VAL A 87 17.83 -1.36 -2.62
C VAL A 87 17.50 -1.10 -4.09
N ASN A 88 16.61 -1.91 -4.69
CA ASN A 88 16.19 -1.73 -6.08
C ASN A 88 15.09 -0.65 -6.16
N THR A 89 14.04 -0.76 -5.35
CA THR A 89 12.86 0.11 -5.45
C THR A 89 12.92 1.35 -4.57
N GLY A 90 13.87 1.45 -3.64
CA GLY A 90 13.94 2.58 -2.70
C GLY A 90 13.03 2.43 -1.47
N ILE A 91 12.16 1.43 -1.47
CA ILE A 91 11.04 1.36 -0.52
C ILE A 91 11.51 0.89 0.85
N CYS A 92 11.19 1.67 1.88
CA CYS A 92 11.40 1.32 3.29
C CYS A 92 10.10 0.81 3.89
N VAL A 93 10.12 -0.40 4.47
CA VAL A 93 8.97 -1.07 5.10
C VAL A 93 9.30 -1.30 6.58
N GLN A 94 8.43 -0.85 7.50
CA GLN A 94 8.47 -1.34 8.91
C GLN A 94 7.66 -2.62 9.01
N TYR A 95 8.23 -3.61 9.69
CA TYR A 95 7.51 -4.76 10.22
C TYR A 95 7.07 -4.47 11.65
#